data_AF-A0A9E7EX25-F1
#
_entry.id   AF-A0A9E7EX25-F1
#
_cell.length_a   1.000
_cell.length_b   1.000
_cell.length_c   1.000
_cell.angle_alpha   90.00
_cell.angle_beta   90.00
_cell.angle_gamma   90.00
#
_symmetry.space_group_name_H-M   'P 1'
#
loop_
_entity.id
_entity.type
_entity.pdbx_description
1 polymer ?
#
loop_
_entity_poly.entity_id
_entity_poly.type
_entity_poly.pdbx_seq_one_letter_code
_entity_poly.pdbx_strand_id
1 'polypeptide(L)'
;MSFFDYQGADPRFNKVFNEAMRGHTAVLVNQLLRTYGGFDDVKVLVDVGGGVGATIGMITSRHPHIKGINLDLRPRHLQAHNPCRVLLIDPA
;
A
#
# COMPACT_ATOMS: atom_id res chain seq x y z
N MET A 1 -0.28 18.46 -16.08
CA MET A 1 0.19 17.21 -15.46
C MET A 1 -0.90 16.70 -14.53
N SER A 2 -1.18 15.40 -14.51
CA SER A 2 -2.05 14.83 -13.48
C SER A 2 -1.37 14.83 -12.09
N PHE A 3 -2.13 14.58 -11.04
CA PHE A 3 -1.58 14.46 -9.68
C PHE A 3 -0.52 13.35 -9.60
N PHE A 4 -0.83 12.16 -10.11
CA PHE A 4 0.09 11.02 -10.14
C PHE A 4 1.30 11.28 -11.03
N ASP A 5 1.11 12.09 -12.08
CA ASP A 5 2.21 12.51 -12.92
C ASP A 5 3.25 13.33 -12.16
N TYR A 6 2.79 14.30 -11.38
CA TYR A 6 3.64 15.16 -10.58
C TYR A 6 4.30 14.38 -9.43
N GLN A 7 3.54 13.50 -8.78
CA GLN A 7 4.06 12.59 -7.76
C GLN A 7 5.16 11.66 -8.28
N GLY A 8 5.08 11.22 -9.53
CA GLY A 8 6.14 10.42 -10.16
C GLY A 8 7.37 11.25 -10.57
N ALA A 9 7.23 12.57 -10.71
CA ALA A 9 8.27 13.46 -11.24
C ALA A 9 9.10 14.16 -10.15
N ASP A 10 8.51 14.55 -9.01
CA ASP A 10 9.23 15.19 -7.89
C ASP A 10 9.36 14.23 -6.68
N PRO A 11 10.57 13.69 -6.41
CA PRO A 11 10.82 12.81 -5.27
C PRO A 11 10.53 13.44 -3.91
N ARG A 12 10.67 14.76 -3.75
CA ARG A 12 10.42 15.46 -2.48
C ARG A 12 8.93 15.51 -2.20
N PHE A 13 8.14 15.83 -3.22
CA PHE A 13 6.68 15.79 -3.12
C PHE A 13 6.18 14.37 -2.86
N ASN A 14 6.71 13.38 -3.58
CA ASN A 14 6.39 11.96 -3.36
C ASN A 14 6.65 11.52 -1.91
N LYS A 15 7.79 11.91 -1.35
CA LYS A 15 8.16 11.60 0.04
C LYS A 15 7.16 12.19 1.04
N VAL A 16 6.90 13.50 0.95
CA VAL A 16 5.97 14.18 1.87
C VAL A 16 4.56 13.62 1.76
N PHE A 17 4.10 13.33 0.55
CA PHE A 17 2.80 12.70 0.32
C PHE A 17 2.72 11.32 0.99
N ASN A 18 3.72 10.45 0.78
CA ASN A 18 3.71 9.11 1.38
C ASN A 18 3.79 9.16 2.92
N GLU A 19 4.56 10.09 3.49
CA GLU A 19 4.63 10.29 4.94
C GLU A 19 3.29 10.74 5.52
N ALA A 20 2.62 11.69 4.87
CA ALA A 20 1.28 12.14 5.26
C ALA A 20 0.25 11.00 5.19
N MET A 21 0.27 10.22 4.11
CA MET A 21 -0.62 9.07 3.94
C MET A 21 -0.37 7.99 4.98
N ARG A 22 0.88 7.74 5.40
CA ARG A 22 1.17 6.74 6.44
C ARG A 22 0.44 7.04 7.75
N GLY A 23 0.43 8.30 8.18
CA GLY A 23 -0.27 8.70 9.41
C GLY A 23 -1.80 8.55 9.29
N HIS A 24 -2.35 9.00 8.16
CA HIS A 24 -3.80 8.94 7.92
C HIS A 24 -4.31 7.50 7.76
N THR A 25 -3.59 6.68 6.99
CA THR A 25 -3.87 5.26 6.78
C THR A 25 -3.83 4.51 8.11
N ALA A 26 -2.89 4.79 9.00
CA ALA A 26 -2.81 4.11 10.28
C ALA A 26 -4.08 4.29 11.13
N VAL A 27 -4.67 5.49 11.16
CA VAL A 27 -5.91 5.73 11.91
C VAL A 27 -7.08 4.96 11.31
N LEU A 28 -7.25 5.03 9.98
CA LEU A 28 -8.36 4.38 9.28
C LEU A 28 -8.28 2.86 9.34
N VAL A 29 -7.11 2.29 9.04
CA VAL A 29 -6.92 0.84 9.02
C VAL A 29 -7.02 0.25 10.42
N ASN A 30 -6.60 0.97 11.46
CA ASN A 30 -6.84 0.53 12.84
C ASN A 30 -8.34 0.47 13.17
N GLN A 31 -9.15 1.42 12.71
CA GLN A 31 -10.60 1.36 12.90
C GLN A 31 -11.24 0.23 12.09
N LEU A 32 -10.78 0.02 10.85
CA LEU A 32 -11.20 -1.09 9.99
C LEU A 32 -10.94 -2.43 10.68
N LEU A 33 -9.71 -2.68 11.14
CA LEU A 33 -9.32 -3.93 11.80
C LEU A 33 -10.06 -4.20 13.12
N ARG A 34 -10.62 -3.16 13.76
CA ARG A 34 -11.47 -3.33 14.95
C ARG A 34 -12.90 -3.77 14.63
N THR A 35 -13.41 -3.39 13.46
CA THR A 35 -14.85 -3.48 13.15
C THR A 35 -15.16 -4.48 12.05
N TYR A 36 -14.19 -4.81 11.22
CA TYR A 36 -14.34 -5.69 10.07
C TYR A 36 -13.64 -7.02 10.30
N GLY A 37 -14.43 -8.09 10.48
CA GLY A 37 -13.93 -9.47 10.62
C GLY A 37 -13.77 -10.23 9.31
N GLY A 38 -14.05 -9.60 8.16
CA GLY A 38 -14.02 -10.30 6.86
C GLY A 38 -12.63 -10.70 6.37
N PHE A 39 -11.58 -10.47 7.16
CA PHE A 39 -10.22 -10.94 6.90
C PHE A 39 -9.91 -12.29 7.55
N ASP A 40 -10.75 -12.80 8.46
CA ASP A 40 -10.44 -13.98 9.27
C ASP A 40 -10.21 -15.24 8.43
N ASP A 41 -10.98 -15.44 7.36
CA ASP A 41 -10.84 -16.61 6.47
C ASP A 41 -10.07 -16.32 5.16
N VAL A 42 -9.52 -15.11 5.02
CA VAL A 42 -8.75 -14.72 3.84
C VAL A 42 -7.38 -15.42 3.86
N LYS A 43 -6.97 -15.95 2.72
CA LYS A 43 -5.63 -16.57 2.55
C LYS A 43 -4.66 -15.68 1.80
N VAL A 44 -5.17 -14.93 0.82
CA VAL A 44 -4.37 -14.04 -0.03
C VAL A 44 -5.14 -12.74 -0.17
N LEU A 45 -4.46 -11.63 0.11
CA LEU A 45 -5.01 -10.28 -0.05
C LEU A 45 -4.14 -9.50 -1.04
N VAL A 46 -4.79 -8.86 -2.00
CA VAL A 46 -4.14 -7.97 -2.98
C VAL A 46 -4.61 -6.54 -2.72
N ASP A 47 -3.69 -5.65 -2.39
CA ASP A 47 -3.94 -4.22 -2.20
C ASP A 47 -3.59 -3.46 -3.49
N VAL A 48 -4.62 -3.10 -4.26
CA VAL A 48 -4.50 -2.43 -5.56
C VAL A 48 -4.50 -0.92 -5.34
N GLY A 49 -3.42 -0.25 -5.72
CA GLY A 49 -3.21 1.16 -5.38
C GLY A 49 -2.75 1.35 -3.92
N GLY A 50 -2.15 0.32 -3.31
CA GLY A 50 -1.73 0.33 -1.90
C GLY A 50 -0.50 1.21 -1.60
N GLY A 51 0.01 1.95 -2.59
CA GLY A 51 1.13 2.86 -2.47
C GLY A 51 2.39 2.14 -2.03
N VAL A 52 2.89 2.52 -0.85
CA VAL A 52 4.08 1.91 -0.22
C VAL A 52 3.76 0.64 0.58
N GLY A 53 2.51 0.19 0.63
CA GLY A 53 2.10 -1.06 1.28
C GLY A 53 1.80 -0.96 2.78
N ALA A 54 1.59 0.26 3.30
CA ALA A 54 1.30 0.45 4.72
C ALA A 54 -0.01 -0.23 5.16
N THR A 55 -1.07 -0.11 4.35
CA THR A 55 -2.38 -0.71 4.64
C THR A 55 -2.30 -2.23 4.75
N ILE A 56 -1.80 -2.88 3.70
CA ILE A 56 -1.69 -4.33 3.68
C ILE A 56 -0.72 -4.86 4.74
N GLY A 57 0.36 -4.14 5.05
CA GLY A 57 1.28 -4.52 6.14
C GLY A 57 0.63 -4.50 7.52
N MET A 58 -0.27 -3.55 7.78
CA MET A 58 -1.06 -3.55 9.01
C MET A 58 -2.05 -4.71 9.07
N ILE A 59 -2.70 -5.04 7.94
CA ILE A 59 -3.65 -6.14 7.87
C ILE A 59 -2.93 -7.48 8.10
N THR A 60 -1.82 -7.73 7.41
CA THR A 60 -1.07 -8.98 7.56
C THR A 60 -0.40 -9.10 8.93
N SER A 61 -0.04 -7.99 9.59
CA SER A 61 0.43 -8.01 10.98
C SER A 61 -0.67 -8.45 11.96
N ARG A 62 -1.94 -8.09 11.72
CA ARG A 62 -3.07 -8.51 12.56
C ARG A 62 -3.59 -9.91 12.22
N HIS A 63 -3.40 -10.33 10.97
CA HIS A 63 -3.85 -11.59 10.38
C HIS A 63 -2.66 -12.31 9.71
N PRO A 64 -1.73 -12.89 10.50
CA PRO A 64 -0.46 -13.43 9.98
C PRO A 64 -0.63 -14.62 9.05
N HIS A 65 -1.82 -15.23 8.98
CA HIS A 65 -2.15 -16.27 8.01
C HIS A 65 -2.39 -15.73 6.59
N ILE A 66 -2.58 -14.42 6.42
CA ILE A 66 -2.80 -13.80 5.12
C ILE A 66 -1.47 -13.57 4.41
N LYS A 67 -1.37 -14.07 3.18
CA LYS A 67 -0.33 -13.67 2.24
C LYS A 67 -0.68 -12.32 1.60
N GLY A 68 0.08 -11.28 1.93
CA GLY A 68 -0.13 -9.93 1.40
C GLY A 68 0.61 -9.68 0.08
N ILE A 69 -0.08 -9.07 -0.89
CA ILE A 69 0.47 -8.60 -2.17
C ILE A 69 0.09 -7.13 -2.39
N ASN A 70 1.06 -6.22 -2.39
CA ASN A 70 0.82 -4.83 -2.74
C ASN A 70 1.07 -4.61 -4.24
N LEU A 71 0.09 -4.06 -4.95
CA LEU A 71 0.16 -3.71 -6.37
C LEU A 71 0.01 -2.19 -6.53
N ASP A 72 1.07 -1.52 -6.95
CA ASP A 72 1.07 -0.07 -7.15
C ASP A 72 1.93 0.35 -8.35
N LEU A 73 1.92 1.65 -8.68
CA LEU A 73 2.73 2.21 -9.73
C LEU A 73 4.21 2.29 -9.32
N ARG A 74 5.10 2.20 -10.31
CA ARG A 74 6.51 2.53 -10.10
C ARG A 74 6.73 4.03 -10.11
N PRO A 75 7.85 4.53 -9.54
CA PRO A 75 8.33 5.87 -9.85
C PRO A 75 8.45 6.07 -11.37
N ARG A 76 8.14 7.26 -11.88
CA ARG A 76 8.07 7.57 -13.32
C ARG A 76 9.30 7.08 -14.10
N HIS A 77 10.49 7.27 -13.55
CA HIS A 77 11.75 6.87 -14.20
C HIS A 77 11.92 5.34 -14.37
N LEU A 78 11.12 4.52 -13.69
CA LEU A 78 11.12 3.05 -13.79
C LEU A 78 9.88 2.49 -14.52
N GLN A 79 8.94 3.33 -14.96
CA GLN A 79 7.68 2.88 -15.56
C GLN A 79 7.80 2.43 -17.02
N ALA A 80 8.85 2.85 -17.75
CA ALA A 80 8.97 2.64 -19.20
C ALA A 80 8.95 1.15 -19.65
N HIS A 81 9.42 0.23 -18.79
CA HIS A 81 9.46 -1.20 -19.08
C HIS A 81 8.43 -2.03 -18.30
N ASN A 82 8.03 -1.56 -17.12
CA ASN A 82 6.97 -2.19 -16.32
C ASN A 82 6.32 -1.11 -15.45
N PRO A 83 5.08 -0.68 -15.78
CA PRO A 83 4.44 0.47 -15.14
C PRO A 83 4.09 0.20 -13.67
N CYS A 84 3.91 -1.07 -13.30
CA CYS A 84 3.51 -1.47 -11.97
C CYS A 84 4.64 -2.20 -11.22
N ARG A 85 4.57 -2.18 -9.90
CA ARG A 85 5.35 -3.03 -9.00
C ARG A 85 4.41 -3.94 -8.22
N VAL A 86 4.87 -5.17 -8.01
CA VAL A 86 4.26 -6.13 -7.11
C VAL A 86 5.24 -6.34 -5.98
N LEU A 87 4.80 -6.10 -4.75
CA LEU A 87 5.59 -6.36 -3.54
C LEU A 87 4.87 -7.43 -2.72
N LEU A 88 5.56 -8.54 -2.45
CA LEU A 88 5.12 -9.47 -1.43
C LEU A 88 5.40 -8.84 -0.07
N ILE A 89 4.39 -8.84 0.79
CA ILE A 89 4.49 -8.31 2.14
C ILE A 89 4.46 -9.51 3.07
N ASP A 90 5.62 -9.79 3.66
CA ASP A 90 5.72 -10.80 4.70
C ASP A 90 4.99 -10.31 5.96
N PRO A 91 4.30 -11.18 6.71
CA PRO A 91 3.77 -10.83 8.02
C PRO A 91 4.91 -10.38 8.93
N ALA A 92 4.71 -9.27 9.64
CA ALA A 92 5.66 -8.78 10.64
C ALA A 92 5.64 -9.63 11.91
#